data_AF-A0A812N184-F1
#
_entry.id   AF-A0A812N184-F1
#
_cell.length_a   1.000
_cell.length_b   1.000
_cell.length_c   1.000
_cell.angle_alpha   90.00
_cell.angle_beta   90.00
_cell.angle_gamma   90.00
#
_symmetry.space_group_name_H-M   'P 1'
#
loop_
_entity.id
_entity.type
_entity.pdbx_description
1 polymer ?
#
loop_
_entity_poly.entity_id
_entity_poly.type
_entity_poly.pdbx_seq_one_letter_code
_entity_poly.pdbx_strand_id
1 'polypeptide(L)'
;MGLCVTQDLDNNCDGDALIEIVRQITEALVWGEQTNHSQFFDFFCEKSIFSDLVHVLSLKKASKKVKLQLLQTLSMLIQNINRKTSVYYILSNNHVNRLMSTNMDFDDEDVLAYYITLMKSLAMRLDNESIKFFFIQHPEPSFPLYIEATKFFSHRDHMVRATVRTITLQVYKIEDPPMRRFVLRHAAEHLP
;
A
#
# COMPACT_ATOMS: atom_id res chain seq x y z
N MET A 1 3.86 24.71 14.24
CA MET A 1 4.74 23.59 14.66
C MET A 1 4.85 22.57 13.53
N GLY A 2 5.19 23.01 12.31
CA GLY A 2 5.01 22.23 11.08
C GLY A 2 6.17 22.34 10.09
N LEU A 3 7.40 22.48 10.56
CA LEU A 3 8.57 22.70 9.69
C LEU A 3 9.82 21.87 10.05
N CYS A 4 9.75 20.92 10.99
CA CYS A 4 10.97 20.24 11.47
C CYS A 4 11.25 18.85 10.87
N VAL A 5 10.42 18.34 9.94
CA VAL A 5 10.59 16.95 9.42
C VAL A 5 11.28 16.89 8.05
N THR A 6 11.60 18.03 7.43
CA THR A 6 12.05 18.05 6.02
C THR A 6 13.54 18.36 5.79
N GLN A 7 14.36 18.47 6.85
CA GLN A 7 15.77 18.85 6.72
C GLN A 7 16.83 17.79 7.08
N ASP A 8 16.49 16.65 7.68
CA ASP A 8 17.52 15.75 8.25
C ASP A 8 17.76 14.41 7.51
N LEU A 9 17.23 14.22 6.30
CA LEU A 9 17.35 12.94 5.59
C LEU A 9 18.73 12.65 4.95
N ASP A 10 19.77 13.46 5.20
CA ASP A 10 21.10 13.35 4.56
C ASP A 10 22.21 12.76 5.46
N ASN A 11 21.90 12.34 6.70
CA ASN A 11 22.84 11.56 7.50
C ASN A 11 22.45 10.08 7.48
N ASN A 12 23.39 9.20 7.11
CA ASN A 12 23.20 7.74 7.11
C ASN A 12 22.70 7.18 8.47
N CYS A 13 22.93 7.93 9.56
CA CYS A 13 22.44 7.64 10.91
C CYS A 13 20.92 7.93 11.10
N ASP A 14 20.37 8.94 10.41
CA ASP A 14 18.96 9.33 10.53
C ASP A 14 18.03 8.35 9.81
N GLY A 15 18.44 7.88 8.63
CA GLY A 15 17.71 6.84 7.89
C GLY A 15 17.62 5.52 8.65
N ASP A 16 18.70 5.12 9.34
CA ASP A 16 18.75 3.88 10.12
C ASP A 16 17.92 3.98 11.41
N ALA A 17 17.96 5.13 12.08
CA ALA A 17 17.09 5.41 13.22
C ALA A 17 15.60 5.39 12.81
N LEU A 18 15.26 6.02 11.68
CA LEU A 18 13.91 6.00 11.14
C LEU A 18 13.43 4.58 10.83
N ILE A 19 14.26 3.76 10.16
CA ILE A 19 13.98 2.36 9.86
C ILE A 19 13.65 1.57 11.13
N GLU A 20 14.45 1.76 12.18
CA GLU A 20 14.25 1.06 13.45
C GLU A 20 12.97 1.52 14.17
N ILE A 21 12.69 2.82 14.17
CA ILE A 21 11.43 3.36 14.72
C ILE A 21 10.22 2.78 13.97
N VAL A 22 10.27 2.75 12.64
CA VAL A 22 9.21 2.21 11.79
C VAL A 22 8.99 0.71 12.08
N ARG A 23 10.08 -0.06 12.26
CA ARG A 23 10.02 -1.48 12.63
C ARG A 23 9.35 -1.67 13.99
N GLN A 24 9.77 -0.93 15.00
CA GLN A 24 9.20 -1.01 16.36
C GLN A 24 7.72 -0.65 16.40
N ILE A 25 7.31 0.40 15.69
CA ILE A 25 5.89 0.78 15.57
C ILE A 25 5.09 -0.39 14.95
N THR A 26 5.61 -1.00 13.89
CA THR A 26 4.93 -2.10 13.21
C THR A 26 4.81 -3.32 14.11
N GLU A 27 5.87 -3.68 14.83
CA GLU A 27 5.87 -4.80 15.77
C GLU A 27 4.87 -4.58 16.91
N ALA A 28 4.85 -3.38 17.50
CA ALA A 28 3.88 -3.02 18.53
C ALA A 28 2.42 -3.09 18.01
N LEU A 29 2.17 -2.64 16.78
CA LEU A 29 0.86 -2.72 16.15
C LEU A 29 0.42 -4.15 15.89
N VAL A 30 1.30 -4.96 15.30
CA VAL A 30 1.01 -6.38 15.01
C VAL A 30 0.77 -7.15 16.31
N TRP A 31 1.60 -6.92 17.33
CA TRP A 31 1.43 -7.53 18.64
C TRP A 31 0.13 -7.09 19.33
N GLY A 32 -0.16 -5.78 19.33
CA GLY A 32 -1.39 -5.24 19.91
C GLY A 32 -2.64 -5.79 19.22
N GLU A 33 -2.59 -5.93 17.90
CA GLU A 33 -3.68 -6.52 17.12
C GLU A 33 -3.91 -8.00 17.45
N GLN A 34 -2.83 -8.80 17.52
CA GLN A 34 -2.91 -10.23 17.84
C GLN A 34 -3.38 -10.50 19.27
N THR A 35 -3.10 -9.58 20.19
CA THR A 35 -3.46 -9.70 21.61
C THR A 35 -4.74 -8.94 21.99
N ASN A 36 -5.44 -8.36 21.01
CA ASN A 36 -6.66 -7.55 21.20
C ASN A 36 -6.48 -6.27 22.06
N HIS A 37 -5.27 -5.73 22.15
CA HIS A 37 -5.01 -4.44 22.81
C HIS A 37 -5.17 -3.29 21.81
N SER A 38 -6.32 -2.61 21.85
CA SER A 38 -6.65 -1.54 20.88
C SER A 38 -5.74 -0.32 20.99
N GLN A 39 -5.17 -0.05 22.17
CA GLN A 39 -4.47 1.19 22.50
C GLN A 39 -3.34 1.54 21.54
N PHE A 40 -2.59 0.54 21.05
CA PHE A 40 -1.52 0.76 20.08
C PHE A 40 -2.07 1.25 18.73
N PHE A 41 -3.17 0.65 18.28
CA PHE A 41 -3.83 1.06 17.05
C PHE A 41 -4.52 2.42 17.22
N ASP A 42 -5.12 2.67 18.37
CA ASP A 42 -5.77 3.96 18.69
C ASP A 42 -4.73 5.10 18.66
N PHE A 43 -3.56 4.89 19.27
CA PHE A 43 -2.43 5.84 19.20
C PHE A 43 -1.93 6.03 17.77
N PHE A 44 -1.79 4.95 17.00
CA PHE A 44 -1.40 5.02 15.60
C PHE A 44 -2.37 5.85 14.74
N CYS A 45 -3.67 5.73 15.02
CA CYS A 45 -4.69 6.56 14.39
C CYS A 45 -4.60 8.01 14.82
N GLU A 46 -4.49 8.26 16.14
CA GLU A 46 -4.41 9.61 16.72
C GLU A 46 -3.23 10.39 16.15
N LYS A 47 -2.08 9.73 15.96
CA LYS A 47 -0.87 10.34 15.42
C LYS A 47 -0.79 10.30 13.89
N SER A 48 -1.80 9.79 13.20
CA SER A 48 -1.84 9.70 11.73
C SER A 48 -0.62 8.98 11.12
N ILE A 49 -0.05 8.01 11.83
CA ILE A 49 1.24 7.41 11.47
C ILE A 49 1.19 6.75 10.09
N PHE A 50 0.06 6.11 9.71
CA PHE A 50 -0.08 5.55 8.36
C PHE A 50 0.12 6.60 7.26
N SER A 51 -0.43 7.80 7.46
CA SER A 51 -0.27 8.91 6.54
C SER A 51 1.19 9.32 6.41
N ASP A 52 1.89 9.43 7.54
CA ASP A 52 3.28 9.84 7.58
C ASP A 52 4.19 8.81 6.90
N LEU A 53 3.96 7.52 7.12
CA LEU A 53 4.69 6.44 6.43
C LEU A 53 4.52 6.53 4.90
N VAL A 54 3.28 6.73 4.42
CA VAL A 54 3.00 6.91 2.99
C VAL A 54 3.64 8.19 2.46
N HIS A 55 3.62 9.28 3.24
CA HIS A 55 4.26 10.53 2.86
C HIS A 55 5.78 10.37 2.71
N VAL A 56 6.46 9.78 3.70
CA VAL A 56 7.92 9.54 3.65
C VAL A 56 8.29 8.67 2.45
N LEU A 57 7.52 7.60 2.18
CA LEU A 57 7.75 6.74 1.01
C LEU A 57 7.67 7.52 -0.32
N SER A 58 6.76 8.52 -0.39
CA SER A 58 6.58 9.36 -1.57
C SER A 58 7.67 10.43 -1.77
N LEU A 59 8.52 10.67 -0.76
CA LEU A 59 9.58 11.66 -0.87
C LEU A 59 10.66 11.18 -1.86
N LYS A 60 10.98 12.04 -2.83
CA LYS A 60 12.09 11.79 -3.77
C LYS A 60 13.43 11.65 -3.07
N LYS A 61 13.63 12.35 -1.95
CA LYS A 61 14.86 12.33 -1.15
C LYS A 61 14.98 11.11 -0.23
N ALA A 62 13.92 10.33 -0.02
CA ALA A 62 14.01 9.15 0.82
C ALA A 62 14.96 8.12 0.18
N SER A 63 15.92 7.63 0.97
CA SER A 63 16.91 6.66 0.50
C SER A 63 16.25 5.34 0.09
N LYS A 64 16.88 4.59 -0.81
CA LYS A 64 16.41 3.24 -1.22
C LYS A 64 16.13 2.37 0.00
N LYS A 65 17.05 2.34 0.97
CA LYS A 65 16.92 1.55 2.21
C LYS A 65 15.63 1.88 2.98
N VAL A 66 15.34 3.16 3.15
CA VAL A 66 14.11 3.63 3.81
C VAL A 66 12.87 3.22 3.01
N LYS A 67 12.88 3.37 1.67
CA LYS A 67 11.75 2.98 0.82
C LYS A 67 11.46 1.47 0.87
N LEU A 68 12.50 0.64 0.79
CA LEU A 68 12.37 -0.82 0.91
C LEU A 68 11.77 -1.21 2.26
N GLN A 69 12.28 -0.63 3.36
CA GLN A 69 11.74 -0.88 4.68
C GLN A 69 10.27 -0.48 4.79
N LEU A 70 9.91 0.70 4.30
CA LEU A 70 8.53 1.20 4.36
C LEU A 70 7.57 0.32 3.55
N LEU A 71 7.96 -0.11 2.34
CA LEU A 71 7.15 -1.05 1.55
C LEU A 71 6.92 -2.37 2.29
N GLN A 72 7.98 -2.94 2.87
CA GLN A 72 7.90 -4.18 3.64
C GLN A 72 7.01 -4.01 4.88
N THR A 73 7.23 -2.95 5.65
CA THR A 73 6.45 -2.60 6.84
C THR A 73 4.98 -2.43 6.50
N LEU A 74 4.63 -1.64 5.48
CA LEU A 74 3.24 -1.42 5.09
C LEU A 74 2.57 -2.73 4.66
N SER A 75 3.28 -3.57 3.92
CA SER A 75 2.78 -4.90 3.53
C SER A 75 2.53 -5.79 4.76
N MET A 76 3.46 -5.82 5.73
CA MET A 76 3.31 -6.59 6.96
C MET A 76 2.13 -6.09 7.80
N LEU A 77 2.00 -4.77 7.95
CA LEU A 77 0.90 -4.14 8.68
C LEU A 77 -0.46 -4.53 8.08
N ILE A 78 -0.60 -4.39 6.75
CA ILE A 78 -1.84 -4.73 6.02
C ILE A 78 -2.17 -6.21 6.16
N GLN A 79 -1.18 -7.11 6.19
CA GLN A 79 -1.40 -8.56 6.33
C GLN A 79 -1.79 -8.99 7.75
N ASN A 80 -1.35 -8.26 8.77
CA ASN A 80 -1.54 -8.68 10.16
C ASN A 80 -2.71 -7.98 10.88
N ILE A 81 -3.21 -6.86 10.35
CA ILE A 81 -4.40 -6.20 10.90
C ILE A 81 -5.68 -6.93 10.50
N ASN A 82 -6.52 -7.30 11.47
CA ASN A 82 -7.68 -8.17 11.25
C ASN A 82 -8.98 -7.63 11.86
N ARG A 83 -8.92 -6.74 12.85
CA ARG A 83 -10.10 -6.08 13.40
C ARG A 83 -10.73 -5.21 12.33
N LYS A 84 -12.04 -5.38 12.12
CA LYS A 84 -12.80 -4.69 11.06
C LYS A 84 -12.62 -3.17 11.09
N THR A 85 -12.65 -2.58 12.29
CA THR A 85 -12.42 -1.14 12.50
C THR A 85 -11.01 -0.71 12.05
N SER A 86 -9.99 -1.49 12.40
CA SER A 86 -8.60 -1.22 12.05
C SER A 86 -8.32 -1.36 10.56
N VAL A 87 -8.86 -2.41 9.94
CA VAL A 87 -8.80 -2.60 8.48
C VAL A 87 -9.46 -1.41 7.78
N TYR A 88 -10.69 -1.04 8.18
CA TYR A 88 -11.40 0.07 7.56
C TYR A 88 -10.71 1.42 7.73
N TYR A 89 -10.10 1.69 8.89
CA TYR A 89 -9.33 2.91 9.08
C TYR A 89 -8.17 3.02 8.07
N ILE A 90 -7.40 1.94 7.87
CA ILE A 90 -6.28 1.93 6.92
C ILE A 90 -6.75 2.15 5.49
N LEU A 91 -7.87 1.51 5.11
CA LEU A 91 -8.37 1.55 3.73
C LEU A 91 -9.09 2.87 3.39
N SER A 92 -9.90 3.40 4.31
CA SER A 92 -10.89 4.47 4.02
C SER A 92 -10.33 5.87 3.79
N ASN A 93 -9.10 6.16 4.22
CA ASN A 93 -8.56 7.52 4.22
C ASN A 93 -7.80 7.91 2.93
N ASN A 94 -7.98 7.14 1.86
CA ASN A 94 -7.36 7.32 0.53
C ASN A 94 -5.81 7.29 0.54
N HIS A 95 -5.18 6.99 1.68
CA HIS A 95 -3.72 6.82 1.78
C HIS A 95 -3.25 5.64 0.94
N VAL A 96 -4.03 4.56 0.87
CA VAL A 96 -3.73 3.40 0.03
C VAL A 96 -3.70 3.76 -1.45
N ASN A 97 -4.65 4.55 -1.94
CA ASN A 97 -4.63 4.98 -3.34
C ASN A 97 -3.44 5.91 -3.63
N ARG A 98 -3.08 6.81 -2.70
CA ARG A 98 -1.84 7.61 -2.80
C ARG A 98 -0.58 6.74 -2.83
N LEU A 99 -0.55 5.70 -2.00
CA LEU A 99 0.53 4.72 -1.93
C LEU A 99 0.72 3.99 -3.26
N MET A 100 -0.37 3.55 -3.91
CA MET A 100 -0.31 2.92 -5.24
C MET A 100 0.15 3.91 -6.32
N SER A 101 -0.28 5.17 -6.26
CA SER A 101 0.14 6.18 -7.23
C SER A 101 1.53 6.78 -6.97
N THR A 102 2.29 6.24 -6.01
CA THR A 102 3.63 6.75 -5.68
C THR A 102 4.63 6.32 -6.76
N ASN A 103 5.45 7.25 -7.24
CA ASN A 103 6.49 6.93 -8.21
C ASN A 103 7.63 6.15 -7.54
N MET A 104 7.88 4.95 -8.04
CA MET A 104 8.89 4.02 -7.53
C MET A 104 9.83 3.61 -8.66
N ASP A 105 11.10 3.38 -8.30
CA ASP A 105 12.11 2.90 -9.22
C ASP A 105 11.92 1.39 -9.43
N PHE A 106 11.19 1.01 -10.49
CA PHE A 106 10.91 -0.39 -10.80
C PHE A 106 12.00 -1.08 -11.61
N ASP A 107 13.06 -0.36 -12.01
CA ASP A 107 14.27 -0.98 -12.56
C ASP A 107 15.06 -1.71 -11.46
N ASP A 108 14.85 -1.30 -10.20
CA ASP A 108 15.37 -1.97 -9.01
C ASP A 108 14.48 -3.17 -8.63
N GLU A 109 15.03 -4.38 -8.75
CA GLU A 109 14.29 -5.63 -8.53
C GLU A 109 13.78 -5.78 -7.08
N ASP A 110 14.50 -5.24 -6.09
CA ASP A 110 14.06 -5.28 -4.69
C ASP A 110 12.83 -4.39 -4.50
N VAL A 111 12.89 -3.15 -5.01
CA VAL A 111 11.79 -2.19 -4.93
C VAL A 111 10.55 -2.77 -5.61
N LEU A 112 10.71 -3.33 -6.81
CA LEU A 112 9.63 -4.00 -7.52
C LEU A 112 9.06 -5.17 -6.70
N ALA A 113 9.91 -6.06 -6.18
CA ALA A 113 9.45 -7.23 -5.42
C ALA A 113 8.62 -6.86 -4.18
N TYR A 114 9.07 -5.86 -3.40
CA TYR A 114 8.30 -5.37 -2.26
C TYR A 114 7.02 -4.65 -2.68
N TYR A 115 7.03 -3.91 -3.79
CA TYR A 115 5.84 -3.25 -4.32
C TYR A 115 4.78 -4.27 -4.81
N ILE A 116 5.19 -5.30 -5.56
CA ILE A 116 4.31 -6.40 -5.98
C ILE A 116 3.70 -7.12 -4.75
N THR A 117 4.52 -7.33 -3.71
CA THR A 117 4.07 -7.96 -2.46
C THR A 117 3.03 -7.09 -1.74
N LEU A 118 3.27 -5.78 -1.63
CA LEU A 118 2.33 -4.81 -1.07
C LEU A 118 1.00 -4.79 -1.85
N MET A 119 1.04 -4.74 -3.18
CA MET A 119 -0.15 -4.80 -4.02
C MET A 119 -0.94 -6.09 -3.78
N LYS A 120 -0.26 -7.23 -3.66
CA LYS A 120 -0.90 -8.50 -3.32
C LYS A 120 -1.57 -8.44 -1.95
N SER A 121 -0.91 -7.90 -0.93
CA SER A 121 -1.48 -7.74 0.41
C SER A 121 -2.77 -6.91 0.39
N LEU A 122 -2.78 -5.81 -0.39
CA LEU A 122 -3.96 -4.96 -0.56
C LEU A 122 -5.08 -5.67 -1.31
N ALA A 123 -4.76 -6.37 -2.40
CA ALA A 123 -5.74 -7.12 -3.19
C ALA A 123 -6.44 -8.22 -2.37
N MET A 124 -5.73 -8.82 -1.41
CA MET A 124 -6.30 -9.81 -0.48
C MET A 124 -7.25 -9.21 0.56
N ARG A 125 -7.30 -7.87 0.71
CA ARG A 125 -8.28 -7.15 1.56
C ARG A 125 -9.50 -6.68 0.80
N LEU A 126 -9.57 -6.93 -0.52
CA LEU A 126 -10.71 -6.56 -1.33
C LEU A 126 -11.90 -7.49 -1.07
N ASP A 127 -13.06 -6.88 -0.84
CA ASP A 127 -14.36 -7.53 -0.81
C ASP A 127 -15.45 -6.56 -1.31
N ASN A 128 -16.70 -6.99 -1.29
CA ASN A 128 -17.85 -6.17 -1.76
C ASN A 128 -18.06 -4.89 -0.92
N GLU A 129 -17.57 -4.83 0.32
CA GLU A 129 -17.66 -3.66 1.18
C GLU A 129 -16.45 -2.73 0.97
N SER A 130 -15.24 -3.31 0.95
CA SER A 130 -13.98 -2.56 0.94
C SER A 130 -13.60 -2.00 -0.42
N ILE A 131 -14.13 -2.54 -1.52
CA ILE A 131 -13.84 -2.08 -2.89
C ILE A 131 -14.08 -0.57 -3.07
N LYS A 132 -15.06 -0.01 -2.36
CA LYS A 132 -15.41 1.42 -2.40
C LYS A 132 -14.29 2.34 -1.88
N PHE A 133 -13.35 1.81 -1.11
CA PHE A 133 -12.17 2.55 -0.65
C PHE A 133 -11.04 2.59 -1.69
N PHE A 134 -11.03 1.63 -2.62
CA PHE A 134 -10.00 1.52 -3.65
C PHE A 134 -10.45 2.07 -5.01
N PHE A 135 -11.73 1.88 -5.35
CA PHE A 135 -12.32 2.37 -6.58
C PHE A 135 -12.94 3.75 -6.38
N ILE A 136 -12.29 4.76 -6.95
CA ILE A 136 -12.78 6.13 -6.99
C ILE A 136 -13.73 6.22 -8.17
N GLN A 137 -15.01 6.53 -7.93
CA GLN A 137 -16.00 6.66 -9.01
C GLN A 137 -16.09 8.09 -9.58
N HIS A 138 -15.78 9.10 -8.76
CA HIS A 138 -15.90 10.52 -9.09
C HIS A 138 -14.70 11.32 -8.59
N PRO A 139 -14.29 12.42 -9.27
CA PRO A 139 -14.88 12.96 -10.49
C PRO A 139 -14.60 12.10 -11.73
N GLU A 140 -13.40 11.52 -11.80
CA GLU A 140 -13.00 10.59 -12.85
C GLU A 140 -12.81 9.18 -12.27
N PRO A 141 -13.39 8.13 -12.87
CA PRO A 141 -13.20 6.76 -12.43
C PRO A 141 -11.72 6.36 -12.39
N SER A 142 -11.26 5.87 -11.23
CA SER A 142 -9.88 5.42 -11.05
C SER A 142 -9.80 4.27 -10.05
N PHE A 143 -8.98 3.28 -10.39
CA PHE A 143 -8.66 2.16 -9.50
C PHE A 143 -7.14 1.96 -9.46
N PRO A 144 -6.40 2.75 -8.68
CA PRO A 144 -4.93 2.76 -8.70
C PRO A 144 -4.30 1.37 -8.53
N LEU A 145 -4.79 0.57 -7.58
CA LEU A 145 -4.29 -0.79 -7.37
C LEU A 145 -4.40 -1.66 -8.63
N TYR A 146 -5.53 -1.60 -9.34
CA TYR A 146 -5.73 -2.38 -10.57
C TYR A 146 -4.91 -1.82 -11.73
N ILE A 147 -4.94 -0.50 -11.94
CA ILE A 147 -4.19 0.18 -12.99
C ILE A 147 -2.70 -0.12 -12.87
N GLU A 148 -2.13 0.03 -11.67
CA GLU A 148 -0.71 -0.25 -11.43
C GLU A 148 -0.37 -1.73 -11.64
N ALA A 149 -1.22 -2.66 -11.18
CA ALA A 149 -1.01 -4.08 -11.41
C ALA A 149 -0.97 -4.44 -12.91
N THR A 150 -1.82 -3.83 -13.74
CA THR A 150 -1.88 -4.12 -15.19
C THR A 150 -0.60 -3.77 -15.94
N LYS A 151 0.19 -2.80 -15.46
CA LYS A 151 1.49 -2.45 -16.05
C LYS A 151 2.48 -3.62 -16.04
N PHE A 152 2.30 -4.58 -15.14
CA PHE A 152 3.20 -5.72 -14.95
C PHE A 152 2.66 -7.03 -15.54
N PHE A 153 1.58 -7.00 -16.32
CA PHE A 153 0.92 -8.20 -16.85
C PHE A 153 1.85 -9.05 -17.76
N SER A 154 2.69 -8.38 -18.53
CA SER A 154 3.70 -8.97 -19.43
C SER A 154 5.13 -8.86 -18.89
N HIS A 155 5.30 -8.69 -17.58
CA HIS A 155 6.63 -8.55 -16.96
C HIS A 155 7.49 -9.80 -17.22
N ARG A 156 8.82 -9.65 -17.35
CA ARG A 156 9.75 -10.77 -17.65
C ARG A 156 9.77 -11.86 -16.58
N ASP A 157 9.63 -11.47 -15.32
CA ASP A 157 9.63 -12.36 -14.17
C ASP A 157 8.29 -13.11 -14.03
N HIS A 158 8.35 -14.44 -13.96
CA HIS A 158 7.19 -15.31 -13.83
C HIS A 158 6.41 -15.10 -12.54
N MET A 159 7.09 -14.91 -11.40
CA MET A 159 6.48 -14.69 -10.09
C MET A 159 5.73 -13.36 -10.04
N VAL A 160 6.27 -12.33 -10.69
CA VAL A 160 5.56 -11.04 -10.86
C VAL A 160 4.27 -11.25 -11.64
N ARG A 161 4.33 -11.90 -12.82
CA ARG A 161 3.12 -12.19 -13.63
C ARG A 161 2.10 -13.04 -12.86
N ALA A 162 2.54 -14.07 -12.14
CA ALA A 162 1.67 -14.93 -11.34
C ALA A 162 0.94 -14.13 -10.24
N THR A 163 1.64 -13.21 -9.59
CA THR A 163 1.07 -12.34 -8.56
C THR A 163 0.07 -11.34 -9.15
N VAL A 164 0.41 -10.71 -10.27
CA VAL A 164 -0.49 -9.78 -10.99
C VAL A 164 -1.78 -10.48 -11.42
N ARG A 165 -1.70 -11.73 -11.90
CA ARG A 165 -2.88 -12.54 -12.22
C ARG A 165 -3.73 -12.82 -10.98
N THR A 166 -3.10 -13.10 -9.84
CA THR A 166 -3.81 -13.28 -8.57
C THR A 166 -4.54 -12.00 -8.18
N ILE A 167 -3.89 -10.83 -8.26
CA ILE A 167 -4.50 -9.52 -7.99
C ILE A 167 -5.71 -9.30 -8.92
N THR A 168 -5.53 -9.54 -10.21
CA THR A 168 -6.58 -9.42 -11.23
C THR A 168 -7.77 -10.30 -10.89
N LEU A 169 -7.53 -11.57 -10.54
CA LEU A 169 -8.59 -12.50 -10.16
C LEU A 169 -9.32 -12.07 -8.88
N GLN A 170 -8.62 -11.50 -7.88
CA GLN A 170 -9.31 -10.97 -6.69
C GLN A 170 -10.25 -9.82 -7.05
N VAL A 171 -9.82 -8.92 -7.94
CA VAL A 171 -10.67 -7.82 -8.42
C VAL A 171 -11.91 -8.35 -9.16
N TYR A 172 -11.75 -9.33 -10.06
CA TYR A 172 -12.84 -9.84 -10.88
C TYR A 172 -13.90 -10.61 -10.09
N LYS A 173 -13.54 -11.14 -8.92
CA LYS A 173 -14.48 -11.82 -8.02
C LYS A 173 -15.50 -10.86 -7.38
N ILE A 174 -15.19 -9.57 -7.29
CA ILE A 174 -16.03 -8.58 -6.61
C ILE A 174 -17.26 -8.24 -7.45
N GLU A 175 -18.42 -8.16 -6.80
CA GLU A 175 -19.70 -7.85 -7.43
C GLU A 175 -20.04 -6.36 -7.30
N ASP A 176 -19.27 -5.52 -8.00
CA ASP A 176 -19.53 -4.07 -8.10
C ASP A 176 -19.68 -3.65 -9.57
N PRO A 177 -20.89 -3.30 -10.06
CA PRO A 177 -21.10 -3.01 -11.48
C PRO A 177 -20.32 -1.81 -12.04
N PRO A 178 -20.21 -0.66 -11.34
CA PRO A 178 -19.36 0.46 -11.77
C PRO A 178 -17.89 0.06 -11.94
N MET A 179 -17.30 -0.60 -10.93
CA MET A 179 -15.92 -1.08 -10.97
C MET A 179 -15.72 -2.13 -12.06
N ARG A 180 -16.66 -3.09 -12.22
CA ARG A 180 -16.59 -4.10 -13.30
C ARG A 180 -16.55 -3.48 -14.69
N ARG A 181 -17.38 -2.47 -14.95
CA ARG A 181 -17.34 -1.74 -16.22
C ARG A 181 -15.99 -1.04 -16.42
N PHE A 182 -15.46 -0.44 -15.37
CA PHE A 182 -14.14 0.20 -15.41
C PHE A 182 -13.03 -0.81 -15.76
N VAL A 183 -12.93 -1.93 -15.05
CA VAL A 183 -11.84 -2.91 -15.27
C VAL A 183 -11.94 -3.60 -16.63
N LEU A 184 -13.15 -3.91 -17.10
CA LEU A 184 -13.34 -4.51 -18.43
C LEU A 184 -12.94 -3.56 -19.56
N ARG A 185 -13.29 -2.27 -19.43
CA ARG A 185 -12.87 -1.24 -20.39
C ARG A 185 -11.35 -1.08 -20.37
N HIS A 186 -10.77 -0.92 -19.18
CA HIS A 186 -9.33 -0.75 -19.02
C HIS A 186 -8.54 -1.95 -19.57
N ALA A 187 -9.03 -3.18 -19.32
CA ALA A 187 -8.45 -4.40 -19.87
C ALA A 187 -8.45 -4.41 -21.41
N ALA A 188 -9.57 -4.04 -22.05
CA ALA A 188 -9.66 -4.00 -23.50
C ALA A 188 -8.72 -2.97 -24.15
N GLU A 189 -8.39 -1.89 -23.43
CA GLU A 189 -7.52 -0.82 -23.91
C GLU A 189 -6.02 -1.09 -23.66
N HIS A 190 -5.66 -1.82 -22.60
CA HIS A 190 -4.27 -1.87 -22.09
C HIS A 190 -3.70 -3.27 -21.86
N LEU A 191 -4.51 -4.33 -21.85
CA LEU A 191 -4.00 -5.70 -21.74
C LEU A 191 -3.81 -6.31 -23.13
N PRO A 192 -2.69 -7.02 -23.37
CA PRO A 192 -2.40 -7.65 -24.65
C PRO A 192 -3.31 -8.85 -24.95
#